data_AF-A0A9D9U6W8-F1
#
_entry.id   AF-A0A9D9U6W8-F1
#
_cell.length_a   1.000
_cell.length_b   1.000
_cell.length_c   1.000
_cell.angle_alpha   90.00
_cell.angle_beta   90.00
_cell.angle_gamma   90.00
#
_symmetry.space_group_name_H-M   'P 1'
#
loop_
_entity.id
_entity.type
_entity.pdbx_description
1 polymer ?
#
loop_
_entity_poly.entity_id
_entity_poly.type
_entity_poly.pdbx_seq_one_letter_code
_entity_poly.pdbx_strand_id
1 'polypeptide(L)' 'MIAGYRALATPVRPPVIEPTVRDPDDDHVLACALGAQAALIVTRDHDLLKLGTFRDIRILAAREALDLIATAAR' A
#
# COMPACT_ATOMS: atom_id res chain seq x y z
N MET A 1 -20.66 6.62 7.23
CA MET A 1 -20.11 6.92 5.89
C MET A 1 -18.94 5.97 5.57
N ILE A 2 -19.20 4.64 5.48
CA ILE A 2 -18.18 3.60 5.14
C ILE A 2 -18.79 2.45 4.28
N ALA A 3 -20.12 2.30 4.21
CA ALA A 3 -20.76 1.12 3.62
C ALA A 3 -20.40 0.82 2.15
N GLY A 4 -20.11 1.84 1.34
CA GLY A 4 -19.78 1.67 -0.08
C GLY A 4 -18.37 1.11 -0.34
N TYR A 5 -17.40 1.36 0.55
CA TYR A 5 -16.00 1.00 0.31
C TYR A 5 -15.78 -0.52 0.24
N ARG A 6 -16.57 -1.30 0.98
CA ARG A 6 -16.46 -2.77 0.94
C ARG A 6 -16.79 -3.35 -0.44
N ALA A 7 -17.62 -2.69 -1.24
CA ALA A 7 -17.92 -3.11 -2.60
C ALA A 7 -16.76 -2.82 -3.58
N LEU A 8 -15.83 -1.93 -3.21
CA LEU A 8 -14.68 -1.53 -4.01
C LEU A 8 -13.36 -2.16 -3.53
N ALA A 9 -13.42 -2.95 -2.45
CA ALA A 9 -12.25 -3.55 -1.81
C ALA A 9 -12.35 -5.07 -1.81
N THR A 10 -11.20 -5.73 -2.01
CA THR A 10 -11.09 -7.19 -1.88
C THR A 10 -10.52 -7.51 -0.50
N PRO A 11 -11.21 -8.30 0.35
CA PRO A 11 -10.65 -8.75 1.62
C PRO A 11 -9.42 -9.63 1.39
N VAL A 12 -8.36 -9.36 2.15
CA VAL A 12 -7.09 -10.08 2.07
C VAL A 12 -6.73 -10.57 3.47
N ARG A 13 -6.13 -11.76 3.55
CA ARG A 13 -5.50 -12.25 4.77
C ARG A 13 -4.03 -11.81 4.76
N PRO A 14 -3.61 -10.86 5.61
CA PRO A 14 -2.22 -10.45 5.69
C PRO A 14 -1.37 -11.59 6.31
N PRO A 15 -0.15 -11.85 5.80
CA PRO A 15 0.83 -12.68 6.48
C PRO A 15 1.43 -11.93 7.69
N VAL A 16 2.15 -12.66 8.54
CA VAL A 16 3.00 -12.05 9.57
C VAL A 16 4.25 -11.49 8.89
N ILE A 17 4.65 -10.28 9.28
CA ILE A 17 5.91 -9.65 8.84
C ILE A 17 6.73 -9.25 10.07
N GLU A 18 8.03 -9.04 9.86
CA GLU A 18 8.89 -8.45 10.88
C GLU A 18 8.60 -6.95 11.01
N PRO A 19 8.77 -6.36 12.21
CA PRO A 19 8.59 -4.92 12.41
C PRO A 19 9.46 -4.11 11.46
N THR A 20 8.83 -3.31 10.58
CA THR A 20 9.53 -2.64 9.48
C THR A 20 9.44 -1.13 9.58
N VAL A 21 8.25 -0.61 9.88
CA VAL A 21 8.02 0.82 10.09
C VAL A 21 8.39 1.26 11.52
N ARG A 22 8.56 2.58 11.68
CA ARG A 22 8.83 3.19 12.99
C ARG A 22 7.66 3.03 13.95
N ASP A 23 6.44 3.23 13.44
CA ASP A 23 5.21 2.98 14.18
C ASP A 23 4.72 1.56 13.85
N PRO A 24 4.81 0.60 14.79
CA PRO A 24 4.40 -0.79 14.54
C PRO A 24 2.94 -0.93 14.10
N ASP A 25 2.09 0.06 14.40
CA ASP A 25 0.70 0.03 13.97
C ASP A 25 0.58 0.13 12.44
N ASP A 26 1.55 0.70 11.73
CA ASP A 26 1.52 0.84 10.26
C ASP A 26 2.00 -0.43 9.51
N ASP A 27 2.61 -1.40 10.20
CA ASP A 27 3.08 -2.66 9.59
C ASP A 27 1.92 -3.45 8.97
N HIS A 28 0.68 -3.25 9.46
CA HIS A 28 -0.48 -3.91 8.86
C HIS A 28 -0.71 -3.49 7.40
N VAL A 29 -0.29 -2.29 6.99
CA VAL A 29 -0.43 -1.81 5.61
C VAL A 29 0.52 -2.60 4.71
N LEU A 30 1.76 -2.77 5.15
CA LEU A 30 2.78 -3.56 4.47
C LEU A 30 2.38 -5.03 4.37
N ALA A 31 1.87 -5.59 5.47
CA ALA A 31 1.38 -6.96 5.51
C ALA A 31 0.17 -7.16 4.58
N CYS A 32 -0.79 -6.23 4.57
CA CYS A 32 -1.93 -6.27 3.67
C CYS A 32 -1.49 -6.25 2.20
N ALA A 33 -0.59 -5.33 1.83
CA ALA A 33 -0.05 -5.24 0.48
C ALA A 33 0.66 -6.53 0.05
N LEU A 34 1.41 -7.15 0.95
CA LEU A 34 2.08 -8.43 0.69
C LEU A 34 1.07 -9.58 0.48
N GLY A 35 0.06 -9.68 1.35
CA GLY A 35 -1.02 -10.67 1.20
C GLY A 35 -1.85 -10.47 -0.07
N ALA A 36 -1.97 -9.22 -0.51
CA ALA A 36 -2.68 -8.83 -1.73
C ALA A 36 -1.85 -9.01 -3.00
N GLN A 37 -0.54 -9.30 -2.86
CA GLN A 37 0.43 -9.27 -3.96
C GLN A 37 0.39 -7.94 -4.73
N ALA A 38 0.24 -6.84 -3.99
CA ALA A 38 0.10 -5.52 -4.57
C ALA A 38 1.38 -5.07 -5.28
N ALA A 39 1.24 -4.43 -6.43
CA ALA A 39 2.37 -3.79 -7.11
C ALA A 39 2.75 -2.44 -6.48
N LEU A 40 1.77 -1.75 -5.87
CA LEU A 40 1.91 -0.41 -5.31
C LEU A 40 1.14 -0.29 -3.99
N ILE A 41 1.71 0.46 -3.04
CA ILE A 41 0.98 1.06 -1.92
C ILE A 41 0.81 2.54 -2.23
N VAL A 42 -0.42 3.03 -2.18
CA VAL A 42 -0.73 4.46 -2.35
C VAL A 42 -1.15 5.04 -1.02
N THR A 43 -0.39 5.99 -0.50
CA THR A 43 -0.63 6.57 0.82
C THR A 43 -0.29 8.06 0.88
N ARG A 44 -0.72 8.71 1.96
CA ARG A 44 -0.25 10.05 2.36
C ARG A 44 0.53 10.01 3.68
N ASP A 45 0.64 8.83 4.28
CA ASP A 45 1.42 8.65 5.49
C ASP A 45 2.90 8.86 5.20
N HIS A 46 3.54 9.73 5.99
CA HIS A 46 4.91 10.15 5.73
C HIS A 46 5.95 9.10 6.15
N ASP A 47 5.66 8.29 7.15
CA ASP A 47 6.58 7.24 7.59
C ASP A 47 6.57 6.05 6.64
N LEU A 48 5.40 5.70 6.08
CA LEU A 48 5.32 4.75 4.97
C LEU A 48 5.99 5.28 3.70
N LEU A 49 5.77 6.55 3.33
CA LEU A 49 6.39 7.14 2.13
C LEU A 49 7.93 7.16 2.22
N LYS A 50 8.50 7.39 3.41
CA LYS A 50 9.96 7.37 3.62
C LYS A 50 10.60 6.03 3.30
N LEU A 51 9.87 4.92 3.42
CA LEU A 51 10.40 3.62 3.04
C LEU A 51 10.68 3.55 1.54
N GLY A 52 9.86 4.26 0.73
CA GLY A 52 9.92 4.31 -0.73
C GLY A 52 9.55 3.00 -1.42
N THR A 53 10.03 1.87 -0.92
CA THR A 53 9.72 0.53 -1.39
C THR A 53 9.79 -0.45 -0.23
N PHE A 54 8.82 -1.36 -0.17
CA PHE A 54 8.84 -2.51 0.72
C PHE A 54 8.92 -3.78 -0.11
N ARG A 55 10.08 -4.45 -0.07
CA ARG A 55 10.41 -5.58 -0.97
C ARG A 55 10.33 -5.14 -2.44
N ASP A 56 9.38 -5.68 -3.22
CA ASP A 56 9.15 -5.27 -4.61
C ASP A 56 7.93 -4.35 -4.77
N ILE A 57 7.34 -3.90 -3.66
CA ILE A 57 6.12 -3.08 -3.63
C ILE A 57 6.52 -1.61 -3.46
N ARG A 58 6.31 -0.79 -4.49
CA ARG A 58 6.61 0.65 -4.41
C ARG A 58 5.56 1.39 -3.59
N ILE A 59 6.00 2.34 -2.77
CA ILE A 59 5.14 3.14 -1.91
C ILE A 59 5.16 4.57 -2.44
N LEU A 60 4.01 5.05 -2.90
CA LEU A 60 3.90 6.31 -3.65
C LEU A 60 2.78 7.19 -3.11
N ALA A 61 2.92 8.50 -3.28
CA ALA A 61 1.80 9.40 -3.12
C ALA A 61 0.80 9.22 -4.26
N ALA A 62 -0.46 9.59 -4.03
CA ALA A 62 -1.53 9.41 -5.01
C ALA A 62 -1.24 10.08 -6.37
N ARG A 63 -0.58 11.24 -6.40
CA ARG A 63 -0.18 11.90 -7.64
C ARG A 63 0.80 11.03 -8.44
N GLU A 64 1.86 10.56 -7.79
CA GLU A 64 2.92 9.77 -8.44
C GLU A 64 2.37 8.44 -8.96
N ALA A 65 1.48 7.81 -8.19
CA ALA A 65 0.80 6.58 -8.62
C ALA A 65 -0.07 6.81 -9.87
N LEU A 66 -0.80 7.93 -9.93
CA LEU A 66 -1.61 8.28 -11.11
C LEU A 66 -0.73 8.51 -12.34
N ASP A 67 0.38 9.24 -12.20
CA ASP A 67 1.30 9.53 -13.31
C ASP A 67 1.93 8.23 -13.86
N LEU A 68 2.29 7.31 -12.97
CA LEU A 68 2.79 5.98 -13.31
C LEU A 68 1.74 5.15 -14.07
N ILE A 69 0.52 5.05 -13.53
CA ILE A 69 -0.56 4.25 -14.12
C ILE A 69 -0.97 4.80 -15.49
N ALA A 70 -1.06 6.13 -15.62
CA ALA A 70 -1.41 6.78 -16.88
C ALA A 70 -0.35 6.54 -17.97
N THR A 71 0.92 6.37 -17.60
CA THR A 71 2.00 6.05 -18.54
C THR A 71 1.95 4.58 -18.97
N ALA A 72 1.64 3.66 -18.06
CA ALA A 72 1.56 2.22 -18.35
C ALA A 72 0.32 1.82 -19.18
N ALA A 73 -0.71 2.66 -19.20
CA ALA A 73 -1.94 2.46 -19.98
C ALA A 73 -1.84 2.98 -21.44
N ARG A 74 -0.68 3.51 -21.85
CA ARG A 74 -0.37 3.89 -23.23
C ARG A 74 0.44 2.80 -23.92
#